data_AF-A0A2T4HS04-F1
#
_entry.id   AF-A0A2T4HS04-F1
#
_cell.length_a   1.000
_cell.length_b   1.000
_cell.length_c   1.000
_cell.angle_alpha   90.00
_cell.angle_beta   90.00
_cell.angle_gamma   90.00
#
_symmetry.space_group_name_H-M   'P 1'
#
loop_
_entity.id
_entity.type
_entity.pdbx_description
1 polymer ?
#
loop_
_entity_poly.entity_id
_entity_poly.type
_entity_poly.pdbx_seq_one_letter_code
_entity_poly.pdbx_strand_id
1 'polypeptide(L)'
;MGLLGLLWGAGADASELAGPGRFCGYSPIIDLLPGEHVVTLDGGVHGGRFQWEGDFGKLEVFGIGWASRPKGRSVPKASSHGHVVFAERRIQGRYVIALWNRAHGAAYFSSPGPLTAAQRSAIGRVDLFEEGEEPAACDLRTTFAWE
;
A
#
# COMPACT_ATOMS: atom_id res chain seq x y z
N MET A 1 -5.76 -29.68 40.11
CA MET A 1 -4.40 -29.25 39.73
C MET A 1 -4.15 -29.82 38.34
N GLY A 2 -3.97 -29.08 37.25
CA GLY A 2 -3.75 -27.65 37.10
C GLY A 2 -4.34 -27.11 35.79
N LEU A 3 -4.46 -25.79 35.78
CA LEU A 3 -4.91 -24.93 34.68
C LEU A 3 -3.73 -24.58 33.74
N LEU A 4 -4.12 -24.04 32.56
CA LEU A 4 -3.39 -23.13 31.68
C LEU A 4 -2.34 -23.77 30.73
N GLY A 5 -2.23 -23.34 29.47
CA GLY A 5 -2.73 -22.11 28.87
C GLY A 5 -2.89 -22.24 27.35
N LEU A 6 -3.97 -21.61 26.86
CA LEU A 6 -4.13 -21.28 25.45
C LEU A 6 -3.07 -20.24 25.07
N LEU A 7 -2.25 -20.57 24.08
CA LEU A 7 -1.34 -19.62 23.44
C LEU A 7 -2.20 -18.64 22.63
N TRP A 8 -2.40 -17.46 23.19
CA TRP A 8 -2.93 -16.29 22.49
C TRP A 8 -1.85 -15.83 21.51
N GLY A 9 -2.04 -16.10 20.21
CA GLY A 9 -1.27 -15.41 19.18
C GLY A 9 -1.68 -13.93 19.23
N ALA A 10 -0.79 -13.06 19.68
CA ALA A 10 -0.99 -11.63 19.57
C ALA A 10 -1.03 -11.28 18.07
N GLY A 11 -2.21 -10.88 17.58
CA GLY A 11 -2.29 -10.21 16.28
C GLY A 11 -1.47 -8.93 16.37
N ALA A 12 -0.64 -8.65 15.36
CA ALA A 12 0.05 -7.37 15.27
C ALA A 12 -0.98 -6.24 15.39
N ASP A 13 -0.84 -5.39 16.40
CA ASP A 13 -1.74 -4.25 16.58
C ASP A 13 -1.66 -3.35 15.35
N ALA A 14 -2.81 -3.11 14.72
CA ALA A 14 -2.92 -2.19 13.61
C ALA A 14 -2.44 -0.80 14.06
N SER A 15 -1.32 -0.35 13.52
CA SER A 15 -0.77 0.96 13.81
C SER A 15 -1.40 1.98 12.87
N GLU A 16 -2.01 3.01 13.44
CA GLU A 16 -2.52 4.16 12.70
C GLU A 16 -1.41 5.22 12.55
N LEU A 17 -1.13 5.63 11.33
CA LEU A 17 -0.14 6.62 10.95
C LEU A 17 -0.86 7.78 10.27
N ALA A 18 -1.04 8.88 10.99
CA ALA A 18 -1.71 10.07 10.47
C ALA A 18 -0.72 11.02 9.78
N GLY A 19 -1.13 11.60 8.66
CA GLY A 19 -0.43 12.68 8.00
C GLY A 19 -0.59 14.03 8.73
N PRO A 20 0.16 15.07 8.32
CA PRO A 20 1.07 15.06 7.19
C PRO A 20 2.40 14.35 7.50
N GLY A 21 2.96 13.67 6.51
CA GLY A 21 4.25 12.99 6.64
C GLY A 21 4.47 11.98 5.52
N ARG A 22 5.73 11.63 5.27
CA ARG A 22 6.07 10.63 4.25
C ARG A 22 6.00 9.23 4.85
N PHE A 23 5.02 8.48 4.39
CA PHE A 23 4.87 7.05 4.67
C PHE A 23 5.72 6.23 3.71
N CYS A 24 6.53 5.33 4.26
CA CYS A 24 7.29 4.35 3.49
C CYS A 24 7.03 2.95 4.07
N GLY A 25 6.36 2.10 3.30
CA GLY A 25 6.03 0.76 3.76
C GLY A 25 5.66 -0.15 2.60
N TYR A 26 6.28 -1.33 2.55
CA TYR A 26 5.97 -2.41 1.59
C TYR A 26 6.15 -2.06 0.11
N SER A 27 7.09 -1.17 -0.25
CA SER A 27 7.30 -0.54 -1.59
C SER A 27 6.56 0.79 -1.83
N PRO A 28 5.26 0.98 -1.52
CA PRO A 28 4.65 2.31 -1.57
C PRO A 28 5.38 3.36 -0.74
N ILE A 29 5.62 4.51 -1.37
CA ILE A 29 5.90 5.78 -0.70
C ILE A 29 4.72 6.72 -0.93
N ILE A 30 4.17 7.23 0.15
CA ILE A 30 3.02 8.12 0.12
C ILE A 30 3.34 9.34 0.97
N ASP A 31 3.39 10.51 0.32
CA ASP A 31 3.38 11.78 1.04
C ASP A 31 1.94 12.04 1.49
N LEU A 32 1.64 11.65 2.74
CA LEU A 32 0.31 11.82 3.33
C LEU A 32 0.04 13.31 3.51
N LEU A 33 -1.12 13.75 3.01
CA LEU A 33 -1.61 15.10 3.19
C LEU A 33 -2.31 15.26 4.54
N PRO A 34 -2.55 16.50 5.03
CA PRO A 34 -3.41 16.71 6.19
C PRO A 34 -4.78 16.04 6.02
N GLY A 35 -5.21 15.27 7.02
CA GLY A 35 -6.45 14.50 6.98
C GLY A 35 -6.32 13.11 6.32
N GLU A 36 -5.19 12.79 5.71
CA GLU A 36 -4.90 11.43 5.25
C GLU A 36 -4.26 10.60 6.36
N HIS A 37 -4.58 9.31 6.42
CA HIS A 37 -3.97 8.39 7.38
C HIS A 37 -3.88 6.97 6.81
N VAL A 38 -2.95 6.20 7.37
CA VAL A 38 -2.70 4.80 7.04
C VAL A 38 -2.96 3.93 8.27
N VAL A 39 -3.76 2.89 8.11
CA VAL A 39 -3.94 1.83 9.12
C VAL A 39 -3.26 0.58 8.62
N THR A 40 -2.14 0.19 9.23
CA THR A 40 -1.42 -1.04 8.85
C THR A 40 -2.27 -2.26 9.22
N LEU A 41 -2.44 -3.21 8.30
CA LEU A 41 -3.25 -4.41 8.54
C LEU A 41 -2.39 -5.65 8.77
N ASP A 42 -1.58 -6.00 7.78
CA ASP A 42 -0.74 -7.20 7.80
C ASP A 42 0.53 -6.95 6.98
N GLY A 43 1.57 -7.76 7.19
CA GLY A 43 2.81 -7.63 6.45
C GLY A 43 3.77 -8.77 6.69
N GLY A 44 4.74 -8.87 5.80
CA GLY A 44 5.85 -9.80 5.86
C GLY A 44 7.05 -9.29 5.06
N VAL A 45 8.02 -10.18 4.87
CA VAL A 45 9.36 -9.93 4.31
C VAL A 45 9.35 -9.02 3.07
N HIS A 46 8.51 -9.33 2.08
CA HIS A 46 8.53 -8.67 0.77
C HIS A 46 7.31 -7.77 0.51
N GLY A 47 6.42 -7.58 1.48
CA GLY A 47 5.17 -6.87 1.20
C GLY A 47 4.18 -6.87 2.36
N GLY A 48 3.07 -6.15 2.18
CA GLY A 48 2.06 -6.01 3.22
C GLY A 48 0.90 -5.12 2.82
N ARG A 49 -0.12 -5.16 3.67
CA ARG A 49 -1.44 -4.56 3.45
C ARG A 49 -1.70 -3.46 4.45
N PHE A 50 -2.29 -2.39 3.96
CA PHE A 50 -2.75 -1.29 4.78
C PHE A 50 -3.99 -0.64 4.19
N GLN A 51 -4.77 0.04 5.03
CA GLN A 51 -5.86 0.91 4.58
C GLN A 51 -5.32 2.32 4.50
N TRP A 52 -5.64 3.02 3.41
CA TRP A 52 -5.30 4.42 3.21
C TRP A 52 -6.60 5.21 3.05
N GLU A 53 -6.77 6.20 3.89
CA GLU A 53 -7.98 7.00 3.98
C GLU A 53 -7.66 8.49 3.91
N GLY A 54 -8.61 9.26 3.39
CA GLY A 54 -8.59 10.72 3.30
C GLY A 54 -9.85 11.25 2.62
N ASP A 55 -9.82 12.50 2.15
CA ASP A 55 -10.98 13.11 1.47
C ASP A 55 -11.36 12.39 0.15
N PHE A 56 -10.46 11.60 -0.42
CA PHE A 56 -10.74 10.76 -1.58
C PHE A 56 -11.54 9.49 -1.21
N GLY A 57 -11.82 9.25 0.06
CA GLY A 57 -12.43 8.04 0.60
C GLY A 57 -11.39 7.05 1.08
N LYS A 58 -11.69 5.75 0.91
CA LYS A 58 -10.88 4.64 1.43
C LYS A 58 -10.33 3.77 0.31
N LEU A 59 -9.07 3.37 0.44
CA LEU A 59 -8.41 2.38 -0.39
C LEU A 59 -7.78 1.30 0.48
N GLU A 60 -7.90 0.06 0.07
CA GLU A 60 -7.08 -1.02 0.61
C GLU A 60 -5.90 -1.21 -0.32
N VAL A 61 -4.69 -1.07 0.22
CA VAL A 61 -3.43 -1.10 -0.52
C VAL A 61 -2.68 -2.37 -0.17
N PHE A 62 -2.16 -3.04 -1.19
CA PHE A 62 -1.19 -4.13 -1.04
C PHE A 62 0.10 -3.75 -1.77
N GLY A 63 1.15 -3.50 -1.00
CA GLY A 63 2.48 -3.21 -1.52
C GLY A 63 3.34 -4.47 -1.55
N ILE A 64 4.18 -4.58 -2.59
CA ILE A 64 5.14 -5.69 -2.76
C ILE A 64 6.47 -5.12 -3.29
N GLY A 65 7.56 -5.32 -2.56
CA GLY A 65 8.92 -4.93 -2.95
C GLY A 65 9.58 -5.88 -3.95
N TRP A 66 9.17 -7.16 -3.95
CA TRP A 66 9.66 -8.19 -4.88
C TRP A 66 8.54 -8.78 -5.77
N ALA A 67 7.95 -7.96 -6.63
CA ALA A 67 6.88 -8.37 -7.54
C ALA A 67 7.36 -8.65 -8.97
N SER A 68 6.64 -9.53 -9.65
CA SER A 68 6.62 -9.54 -11.12
C SER A 68 5.72 -8.43 -11.65
N ARG A 69 5.92 -8.04 -12.92
CA ARG A 69 5.05 -7.09 -13.63
C ARG A 69 3.56 -7.44 -13.43
N PRO A 70 2.71 -6.48 -12.99
CA PRO A 70 1.27 -6.71 -12.87
C PRO A 70 0.61 -7.12 -14.19
N LYS A 71 -0.43 -7.96 -14.09
CA LYS A 71 -1.20 -8.41 -15.25
C LYS A 71 -2.20 -7.34 -15.70
N GLY A 72 -2.44 -7.28 -17.01
CA GLY A 72 -3.48 -6.45 -17.61
C GLY A 72 -2.93 -5.36 -18.53
N ARG A 73 -3.83 -4.51 -19.02
CA ARG A 73 -3.49 -3.41 -19.93
C ARG A 73 -2.90 -2.24 -19.14
N SER A 74 -1.72 -1.76 -19.51
CA SER A 74 -1.19 -0.48 -19.02
C SER A 74 -1.97 0.68 -19.62
N VAL A 75 -2.20 1.74 -18.86
CA VAL A 75 -2.72 2.99 -19.41
C VAL A 75 -1.56 3.85 -19.94
N PRO A 76 -1.78 4.67 -20.99
CA PRO A 76 -0.71 5.49 -21.57
C PRO A 76 -0.12 6.53 -20.60
N LYS A 77 -0.89 6.95 -19.60
CA LYS A 77 -0.49 7.95 -18.61
C LYS A 77 0.22 7.27 -17.42
N ALA A 78 1.46 7.66 -17.15
CA ALA A 78 2.20 7.25 -15.96
C ALA A 78 1.70 7.96 -14.68
N SER A 79 2.11 7.46 -13.50
CA SER A 79 1.95 8.22 -12.25
C SER A 79 2.79 9.50 -12.26
N SER A 80 2.63 10.38 -11.27
CA SER A 80 3.49 11.58 -11.13
C SER A 80 4.98 11.23 -11.00
N HIS A 81 5.29 10.02 -10.54
CA HIS A 81 6.64 9.49 -10.37
C HIS A 81 7.10 8.63 -11.56
N GLY A 82 6.34 8.59 -12.66
CA GLY A 82 6.73 7.87 -13.87
C GLY A 82 6.46 6.36 -13.85
N HIS A 83 5.75 5.86 -12.82
CA HIS A 83 5.37 4.45 -12.70
C HIS A 83 4.34 4.04 -13.75
N VAL A 84 4.41 2.77 -14.15
CA VAL A 84 3.42 2.19 -15.05
C VAL A 84 2.12 2.00 -14.28
N VAL A 85 1.06 2.64 -14.76
CA VAL A 85 -0.29 2.46 -14.23
C VAL A 85 -1.03 1.42 -15.06
N PHE A 86 -1.71 0.48 -14.40
CA PHE A 86 -2.56 -0.51 -15.04
C PHE A 86 -4.03 -0.08 -15.00
N ALA A 87 -4.75 -0.38 -16.09
CA ALA A 87 -6.17 -0.13 -16.18
C ALA A 87 -6.92 -0.88 -15.06
N GLU A 88 -7.99 -0.27 -14.57
CA GLU A 88 -8.84 -0.88 -13.54
C GLU A 88 -9.37 -2.24 -13.98
N ARG A 89 -9.38 -3.18 -13.05
CA ARG A 89 -9.92 -4.54 -13.25
C ARG A 89 -10.78 -4.94 -12.06
N ARG A 90 -11.73 -5.85 -12.30
CA ARG A 90 -12.47 -6.51 -11.23
C ARG A 90 -11.80 -7.83 -10.86
N ILE A 91 -11.38 -7.98 -9.60
CA ILE A 91 -10.70 -9.17 -9.07
C ILE A 91 -11.40 -9.53 -7.75
N GLN A 92 -11.91 -10.76 -7.65
CA GLN A 92 -12.59 -11.26 -6.43
C GLN A 92 -13.65 -10.29 -5.90
N GLY A 93 -14.43 -9.70 -6.81
CA GLY A 93 -15.50 -8.76 -6.46
C GLY A 93 -15.05 -7.30 -6.25
N ARG A 94 -13.75 -7.02 -6.11
CA ARG A 94 -13.20 -5.67 -5.87
C ARG A 94 -12.69 -5.03 -7.16
N TYR A 95 -12.67 -3.70 -7.20
CA TYR A 95 -12.06 -2.92 -8.28
C TYR A 95 -10.61 -2.62 -7.91
N VAL A 96 -9.68 -2.89 -8.82
CA VAL A 96 -8.23 -2.85 -8.56
C VAL A 96 -7.49 -2.09 -9.64
N ILE A 97 -6.63 -1.16 -9.22
CA ILE A 97 -5.57 -0.55 -10.06
C ILE A 97 -4.22 -1.02 -9.51
N ALA A 98 -3.25 -1.21 -10.40
CA ALA A 98 -1.87 -1.50 -10.00
C ALA A 98 -0.92 -0.42 -10.50
N LEU A 99 0.11 -0.15 -9.71
CA LEU A 99 1.32 0.57 -10.09
C LEU A 99 2.50 -0.41 -10.15
N TRP A 100 3.45 -0.13 -11.04
CA TRP A 100 4.69 -0.87 -11.16
C TRP A 100 5.82 0.08 -11.57
N ASN A 101 6.94 0.01 -10.88
CA ASN A 101 8.09 0.88 -11.13
C ASN A 101 9.00 0.40 -12.28
N ARG A 102 8.56 -0.62 -13.04
CA ARG A 102 9.31 -1.29 -14.13
C ARG A 102 10.44 -2.20 -13.68
N ALA A 103 10.57 -2.44 -12.38
CA ALA A 103 11.50 -3.41 -11.81
C ALA A 103 10.73 -4.40 -10.92
N HIS A 104 10.89 -4.36 -9.60
CA HIS A 104 10.24 -5.30 -8.68
C HIS A 104 9.20 -4.65 -7.77
N GLY A 105 9.24 -3.32 -7.58
CA GLY A 105 8.25 -2.62 -6.78
C GLY A 105 6.86 -2.55 -7.45
N ALA A 106 5.84 -3.05 -6.76
CA ALA A 106 4.45 -2.95 -7.20
C ALA A 106 3.50 -2.62 -6.05
N ALA A 107 2.41 -1.93 -6.38
CA ALA A 107 1.34 -1.63 -5.43
C ALA A 107 -0.03 -1.83 -6.07
N TYR A 108 -0.94 -2.46 -5.34
CA TYR A 108 -2.31 -2.72 -5.75
C TYR A 108 -3.27 -1.94 -4.86
N PHE A 109 -4.16 -1.17 -5.48
CA PHE A 109 -5.12 -0.31 -4.79
C PHE A 109 -6.52 -0.83 -5.09
N SER A 110 -7.28 -1.14 -4.04
CA SER A 110 -8.59 -1.74 -4.20
C SER A 110 -9.71 -1.04 -3.44
N SER A 111 -10.90 -1.06 -4.04
CA SER A 111 -12.13 -0.50 -3.50
C SER A 111 -13.30 -1.47 -3.73
N PRO A 112 -14.34 -1.50 -2.86
CA PRO A 112 -15.54 -2.29 -3.10
C PRO A 112 -16.35 -1.80 -4.31
N GLY A 113 -16.23 -0.52 -4.68
CA GLY A 113 -16.86 0.08 -5.87
C GLY A 113 -15.83 0.56 -6.90
N PRO A 114 -16.27 0.98 -8.11
CA PRO A 114 -15.39 1.54 -9.12
C PRO A 114 -14.52 2.67 -8.56
N LEU A 115 -13.24 2.73 -8.95
CA LEU A 115 -12.35 3.74 -8.41
C LEU A 115 -12.73 5.12 -8.94
N THR A 116 -12.98 6.04 -8.01
CA THR A 116 -13.39 7.42 -8.30
C THR A 116 -12.23 8.23 -8.90
N ALA A 117 -12.53 9.39 -9.47
CA ALA A 117 -11.49 10.30 -9.95
C ALA A 117 -10.56 10.76 -8.81
N ALA A 118 -11.11 11.00 -7.61
CA ALA A 118 -10.33 11.37 -6.43
C ALA A 118 -9.37 10.25 -6.01
N GLN A 119 -9.84 9.00 -5.96
CA GLN A 119 -8.99 7.84 -5.65
C GLN A 119 -7.89 7.66 -6.70
N ARG A 120 -8.20 7.83 -8.00
CA ARG A 120 -7.19 7.76 -9.08
C ARG A 120 -6.17 8.89 -8.97
N SER A 121 -6.60 10.08 -8.56
CA SER A 121 -5.71 11.20 -8.31
C SER A 121 -4.77 10.91 -7.14
N ALA A 122 -5.30 10.35 -6.05
CA ALA A 122 -4.50 9.93 -4.89
C ALA A 122 -3.47 8.85 -5.28
N ILE A 123 -3.90 7.78 -5.95
CA ILE A 123 -3.01 6.73 -6.49
C ILE A 123 -1.94 7.32 -7.40
N GLY A 124 -2.29 8.33 -8.19
CA GLY A 124 -1.36 9.01 -9.09
C GLY A 124 -0.16 9.66 -8.39
N ARG A 125 -0.27 9.99 -7.09
CA ARG A 125 0.79 10.59 -6.26
C ARG A 125 1.72 9.57 -5.62
N VAL A 126 1.42 8.28 -5.73
CA VAL A 126 2.19 7.23 -5.05
C VAL A 126 3.50 6.99 -5.81
N ASP A 127 4.60 7.00 -5.08
CA ASP A 127 5.92 6.56 -5.53
C ASP A 127 6.16 5.10 -5.06
N LEU A 128 7.18 4.45 -5.62
CA LEU A 128 7.51 3.05 -5.36
C LEU A 128 9.02 2.91 -5.27
N PHE A 129 9.51 2.39 -4.15
CA PHE A 129 10.92 2.02 -4.00
C PHE A 129 11.14 0.54 -4.32
N GLU A 130 12.36 0.21 -4.75
CA GLU A 130 12.85 -1.15 -4.91
C GLU A 130 13.29 -1.74 -3.56
N GLU A 131 13.12 -3.05 -3.38
CA GLU A 131 13.68 -3.72 -2.22
C GLU A 131 15.22 -3.58 -2.19
N GLY A 132 15.74 -3.10 -1.05
CA GLY A 132 17.16 -2.74 -0.89
C GLY A 132 17.45 -1.24 -1.06
N GLU A 133 16.50 -0.44 -1.55
CA GLU A 133 16.60 1.02 -1.48
C GLU A 133 16.25 1.54 -0.09
N GLU A 134 16.94 2.59 0.34
CA GLU A 134 16.61 3.35 1.55
C GLU A 134 15.91 4.66 1.16
N PRO A 135 14.56 4.70 1.13
CA PRO A 135 13.85 5.92 0.82
C PRO A 135 14.13 7.00 1.89
N ALA A 136 14.43 8.21 1.42
CA ALA A 136 14.77 9.34 2.27
C ALA A 136 13.53 10.01 2.88
N ALA A 137 13.71 10.58 4.07
CA ALA A 137 12.69 11.34 4.81
C ALA A 137 11.41 10.54 5.12
N CYS A 138 11.53 9.26 5.46
CA CYS A 138 10.39 8.43 5.86
C CYS A 138 10.03 8.64 7.33
N ASP A 139 9.19 9.64 7.59
CA ASP A 139 8.74 10.01 8.93
C ASP A 139 7.73 9.00 9.51
N LEU A 140 7.06 8.24 8.63
CA LEU A 140 6.06 7.24 8.99
C LEU A 140 6.47 5.89 8.38
N ARG A 141 6.67 4.88 9.24
CA ARG A 141 7.12 3.53 8.83
C ARG A 141 6.24 2.47 9.47
N THR A 142 6.11 1.34 8.79
CA THR A 142 5.50 0.15 9.37
C THR A 142 6.51 -0.56 10.26
N THR A 143 6.17 -0.82 11.52
CA THR A 143 7.00 -1.60 12.44
C THR A 143 6.70 -3.08 12.23
N PHE A 144 7.29 -3.69 11.21
CA PHE A 144 7.31 -5.16 11.12
C PHE A 144 8.69 -5.61 11.57
N ALA A 145 8.76 -5.94 12.86
CA ALA A 145 9.91 -6.59 13.45
C ALA A 145 10.05 -7.99 12.82
N TRP A 146 11.22 -8.26 12.28
CA TRP A 146 11.67 -9.60 11.94
C TRP A 146 11.90 -10.33 13.26
N GLU A 147 10.88 -11.03 13.79
CA GLU A 147 11.12 -12.10 14.75
C GLU A 147 11.41 -13.41 14.01
#